data_AF-A0A8R1XEQ7-F1
#
_entry.id   AF-A0A8R1XEQ7-F1
#
_cell.length_a   1.000
_cell.length_b   1.000
_cell.length_c   1.000
_cell.angle_alpha   90.00
_cell.angle_beta   90.00
_cell.angle_gamma   90.00
#
_symmetry.space_group_name_H-M   'P 1'
#
loop_
_entity.id
_entity.type
_entity.pdbx_description
1 polymer ?
#
loop_
_entity_poly.entity_id
_entity_poly.type
_entity_poly.pdbx_seq_one_letter_code
_entity_poly.pdbx_strand_id
1 'polypeptide(L)'
;MSFLSPFFRNPITDFTGPIMSAQTGVRCADFEMKLMNCYEAYGYPKGMEVCQAYYDDFKECCTRDKQMSRVQAIQNERDRQAKPEYEKPPAMHAF
;
A
#
# COMPACT_ATOMS: atom_id res chain seq x y z
N MET A 1 -5.97 -17.52 -8.23
CA MET A 1 -7.11 -17.11 -7.40
C MET A 1 -8.37 -17.32 -8.22
N SER A 2 -9.19 -18.29 -7.83
CA SER A 2 -10.59 -18.28 -8.24
C SER A 2 -11.14 -16.90 -7.93
N PHE A 3 -11.78 -16.28 -8.92
CA PHE A 3 -12.66 -15.11 -8.80
C PHE A 3 -13.00 -14.80 -7.34
N LEU A 4 -12.64 -13.60 -6.85
CA LEU A 4 -13.09 -13.04 -5.56
C LEU A 4 -14.62 -12.83 -5.49
N SER A 5 -15.38 -13.51 -6.35
CA SER A 5 -16.82 -13.62 -6.21
C SER A 5 -17.14 -14.80 -5.28
N PRO A 6 -17.96 -14.59 -4.25
CA PRO A 6 -18.44 -15.67 -3.39
C PRO A 6 -19.08 -16.78 -4.24
N PHE A 7 -18.77 -18.04 -3.94
CA PHE A 7 -19.34 -19.20 -4.65
C PHE A 7 -20.88 -19.20 -4.62
N PHE A 8 -21.45 -18.69 -3.52
CA PHE A 8 -22.87 -18.36 -3.42
C PHE A 8 -23.04 -16.84 -3.28
N ARG A 9 -23.60 -16.19 -4.29
CA ARG A 9 -23.97 -14.77 -4.22
C ARG A 9 -25.28 -14.62 -3.46
N ASN A 10 -25.22 -13.90 -2.35
CA ASN A 10 -26.39 -13.51 -1.56
C ASN A 10 -26.18 -12.09 -0.97
N PRO A 11 -27.23 -11.46 -0.40
CA PRO A 11 -27.11 -10.09 0.12
C PRO A 11 -26.02 -9.91 1.19
N ILE A 12 -25.72 -10.95 1.96
CA ILE A 12 -24.66 -10.91 2.98
C ILE A 12 -23.29 -10.89 2.32
N THR A 13 -23.06 -11.76 1.34
CA THR A 13 -21.77 -11.83 0.63
C THR A 13 -21.53 -10.63 -0.27
N ASP A 14 -22.58 -10.05 -0.86
CA ASP A 14 -22.48 -8.82 -1.65
C ASP A 14 -22.16 -7.60 -0.77
N PHE A 15 -22.73 -7.54 0.44
CA PHE A 15 -22.43 -6.47 1.39
C PHE A 15 -21.03 -6.59 2.03
N THR A 16 -20.54 -7.81 2.22
CA THR A 16 -19.23 -8.05 2.88
C THR A 16 -18.07 -8.18 1.90
N GLY A 17 -18.32 -8.37 0.60
CA GLY A 17 -17.28 -8.43 -0.44
C GLY A 17 -16.30 -7.24 -0.44
N PRO A 18 -16.76 -5.99 -0.26
CA PRO A 18 -15.87 -4.82 -0.23
C PRO A 18 -14.96 -4.73 1.01
N ILE A 19 -15.14 -5.57 2.03
CA ILE A 19 -14.31 -5.55 3.26
C ILE A 19 -12.88 -6.01 2.97
N MET A 20 -12.70 -6.93 2.02
CA MET A 20 -11.40 -7.53 1.70
C MET A 20 -10.66 -6.84 0.55
N SER A 21 -11.26 -5.83 -0.07
CA SER A 21 -10.67 -5.07 -1.16
C SER A 21 -10.29 -3.67 -0.68
N ALA A 22 -9.11 -3.19 -1.07
CA ALA A 22 -8.72 -1.82 -0.85
C ALA A 22 -9.49 -0.85 -1.79
N GLN A 23 -10.27 -1.34 -2.75
CA GLN A 23 -11.12 -0.51 -3.62
C GLN A 23 -12.17 0.31 -2.87
N THR A 24 -12.58 -0.12 -1.66
CA THR A 24 -13.46 0.66 -0.79
C THR A 24 -12.73 1.85 -0.14
N GLY A 25 -11.40 1.79 -0.06
CA GLY A 25 -10.53 2.83 0.50
C GLY A 25 -9.69 3.51 -0.57
N VAL A 26 -9.91 4.81 -0.79
CA VAL A 26 -9.24 5.58 -1.86
C VAL A 26 -7.70 5.53 -1.81
N ARG A 27 -7.10 5.24 -0.64
CA ARG A 27 -5.65 5.35 -0.42
C ARG A 27 -4.81 4.33 -1.21
N CYS A 28 -5.24 3.07 -1.28
CA CYS A 28 -4.42 1.98 -1.86
C CYS A 28 -5.07 1.33 -3.08
N ALA A 29 -6.21 1.83 -3.52
CA ALA A 29 -6.96 1.32 -4.67
C ALA A 29 -6.09 1.28 -5.95
N ASP A 30 -5.32 2.33 -6.22
CA ASP A 30 -4.47 2.38 -7.43
C ASP A 30 -3.37 1.30 -7.43
N PHE A 31 -2.82 0.97 -6.26
CA PHE A 31 -1.83 -0.09 -6.13
C PHE A 31 -2.47 -1.48 -6.27
N GLU A 32 -3.67 -1.68 -5.70
CA GLU A 32 -4.44 -2.91 -5.89
C GLU A 32 -4.76 -3.11 -7.38
N MET A 33 -5.23 -2.07 -8.07
CA MET A 33 -5.55 -2.14 -9.51
C MET A 33 -4.33 -2.50 -10.36
N LYS A 34 -3.15 -1.93 -10.08
CA LYS A 34 -1.91 -2.29 -10.80
C LYS A 34 -1.53 -3.75 -10.58
N LEU A 35 -1.64 -4.24 -9.35
CA LEU A 35 -1.38 -5.64 -9.03
C LEU A 35 -2.35 -6.58 -9.75
N MET A 36 -3.65 -6.26 -9.72
CA MET A 36 -4.69 -7.08 -10.38
C MET A 36 -4.51 -7.11 -11.89
N ASN A 37 -4.18 -5.97 -12.53
CA ASN A 37 -3.90 -5.93 -13.96
C ASN A 37 -2.69 -6.81 -14.35
N CYS A 38 -1.66 -6.86 -13.49
CA CYS A 38 -0.51 -7.74 -13.72
C CYS A 38 -0.91 -9.22 -13.58
N TYR A 39 -1.68 -9.57 -12.55
CA TYR A 39 -2.19 -10.93 -12.37
C TYR A 39 -3.16 -11.37 -13.48
N GLU A 40 -3.95 -10.46 -14.02
CA GLU A 40 -4.82 -10.73 -15.17
C GLU A 40 -3.99 -11.06 -16.42
N ALA A 41 -2.90 -10.30 -16.67
CA ALA A 41 -2.05 -10.51 -17.83
C ALA A 41 -1.25 -11.82 -17.80
N TYR A 42 -0.69 -12.20 -16.65
CA TYR A 42 0.21 -13.37 -16.53
C TYR A 42 -0.45 -14.61 -15.92
N GLY A 43 -1.63 -14.47 -15.34
CA GLY A 43 -2.27 -15.49 -14.52
C GLY A 43 -1.59 -15.65 -13.16
N TYR A 44 -2.32 -16.20 -12.19
CA TYR A 44 -1.86 -16.28 -10.79
C TYR A 44 -0.52 -17.01 -10.57
N PRO A 45 -0.30 -18.26 -11.04
CA PRO A 45 0.90 -19.00 -10.67
C PRO A 45 2.19 -18.35 -11.18
N LYS A 46 2.17 -17.76 -12.39
CA LYS A 46 3.32 -17.01 -12.92
C LYS A 46 3.39 -15.58 -12.38
N GLY A 47 2.23 -14.98 -12.14
CA GLY A 47 2.08 -13.66 -11.55
C GLY A 47 2.72 -13.56 -10.16
N MET A 48 2.69 -14.60 -9.34
CA MET A 48 3.36 -14.59 -8.02
C MET A 48 4.85 -14.24 -8.10
N GLU A 49 5.52 -14.63 -9.18
CA GLU A 49 6.94 -14.32 -9.39
C GLU A 49 7.09 -12.99 -10.15
N VAL A 50 6.34 -12.82 -11.24
CA VAL A 50 6.50 -11.67 -12.16
C VAL A 50 5.97 -10.36 -11.56
N CYS A 51 4.87 -10.42 -10.82
CA CYS A 51 4.17 -9.26 -10.26
C CYS A 51 4.60 -8.93 -8.83
N GLN A 52 5.69 -9.53 -8.33
CA GLN A 52 6.16 -9.35 -6.95
C GLN A 52 6.36 -7.87 -6.57
N ALA A 53 6.89 -7.06 -7.50
CA ALA A 53 7.09 -5.64 -7.26
C ALA A 53 5.76 -4.89 -7.00
N TYR A 54 4.73 -5.15 -7.79
CA TYR A 54 3.40 -4.56 -7.59
C TYR A 54 2.75 -5.04 -6.29
N TYR A 55 2.99 -6.30 -5.92
CA TYR A 55 2.52 -6.84 -4.65
C TYR A 55 3.20 -6.15 -3.46
N ASP A 56 4.51 -5.95 -3.53
CA ASP A 56 5.28 -5.29 -2.48
C ASP A 56 4.87 -3.82 -2.31
N ASP A 57 4.55 -3.10 -3.39
CA ASP A 57 4.01 -1.74 -3.34
C ASP A 57 2.61 -1.70 -2.71
N PHE A 58 1.72 -2.61 -3.11
CA PHE A 58 0.38 -2.72 -2.52
C PHE A 58 0.46 -3.05 -1.02
N LYS A 59 1.34 -3.99 -0.64
CA LYS A 59 1.60 -4.34 0.75
C LYS A 59 2.14 -3.15 1.54
N GLU A 60 3.12 -2.42 0.99
CA GLU A 60 3.69 -1.23 1.63
C GLU A 60 2.62 -0.15 1.84
N CYS A 61 1.75 0.10 0.86
CA CYS A 61 0.66 1.07 1.04
C CYS A 61 -0.30 0.67 2.18
N CYS A 62 -0.56 -0.64 2.34
CA CYS A 62 -1.42 -1.17 3.38
C CYS A 62 -0.78 -1.04 4.78
N THR A 63 0.48 -1.45 4.92
CA THR A 63 1.16 -1.55 6.23
C THR A 63 1.95 -0.29 6.63
N ARG A 64 2.46 0.46 5.64
CA ARG A 64 3.36 1.62 5.78
C ARG A 64 4.68 1.32 6.47
N ASP A 65 5.11 0.06 6.47
CA ASP A 65 6.30 -0.37 7.23
C ASP A 65 7.55 0.42 6.81
N LYS A 66 7.82 0.50 5.50
CA LYS A 66 9.00 1.21 4.96
C LYS A 66 8.91 2.71 5.20
N GLN A 67 7.75 3.32 4.98
CA GLN A 67 7.52 4.73 5.28
C GLN A 67 7.83 5.06 6.75
N MET A 68 7.34 4.24 7.69
CA MET A 68 7.57 4.44 9.11
C MET A 68 9.03 4.26 9.51
N SER A 69 9.69 3.21 9.00
CA SER A 69 11.13 3.01 9.22
C SER A 69 11.96 4.19 8.70
N ARG A 70 11.59 4.76 7.54
CA ARG A 70 12.25 5.94 6.99
C ARG A 70 12.08 7.17 7.88
N VAL A 71 10.87 7.41 8.40
CA VAL A 71 10.62 8.53 9.33
C VAL A 71 11.44 8.38 10.60
N GLN A 72 11.50 7.17 11.15
CA GLN A 72 12.32 6.88 12.34
C GLN A 72 13.82 7.12 12.08
N ALA A 73 14.34 6.67 10.94
CA ALA A 73 15.74 6.91 10.57
C ALA A 73 16.06 8.41 10.45
N ILE A 74 15.15 9.20 9.86
CA ILE A 74 15.29 10.65 9.76
C ILE A 74 15.29 11.31 11.15
N GLN A 75 14.41 10.85 12.06
CA GLN A 75 14.36 11.37 13.43
C GLN A 75 15.64 11.06 14.19
N ASN A 76 16.15 9.82 14.11
CA ASN A 76 17.40 9.43 14.76
C ASN A 76 18.60 10.27 14.27
N GLU A 77 18.68 10.54 12.96
CA GLU A 77 19.75 11.39 12.43
C GLU A 77 19.60 12.86 12.85
N ARG A 78 18.37 13.37 12.99
CA ARG A 78 18.13 14.71 13.53
C ARG A 78 18.59 14.82 14.99
N ASP A 79 18.28 13.82 15.81
CA ASP A 79 18.67 13.78 17.22
C ASP A 79 20.19 13.64 17.37
N ARG A 80 20.82 12.83 16.51
CA ARG A 80 22.29 12.70 16.45
C ARG A 80 22.98 14.01 16.10
N GLN A 81 22.39 14.80 15.22
CA GLN A 81 22.92 16.09 14.76
C GLN A 81 22.40 17.27 15.60
N ALA A 82 21.73 17.02 16.72
CA ALA A 82 21.12 18.05 17.54
C ALA A 82 22.17 19.10 17.97
N LYS A 83 22.02 20.31 17.42
CA LYS A 83 22.79 21.50 17.79
C LYS A 83 21.98 22.30 18.83
N PRO A 84 22.63 23.12 19.68
CA PRO A 84 21.94 23.98 20.65
C PRO A 84 20.98 24.98 19.98
N GLU A 85 21.22 25.32 18.71
CA GLU A 85 20.32 26.12 17.89
C GLU A 85 19.96 25.34 16.61
N TYR A 86 18.68 25.10 16.39
CA TYR A 86 18.17 24.40 15.22
C TYR A 86 17.89 25.40 14.10
N GLU A 87 18.33 25.08 12.88
CA GLU A 87 17.89 25.80 11.70
C GLU A 87 16.39 25.51 11.53
N LYS A 88 15.56 26.56 11.52
CA LYS A 88 14.11 26.39 11.42
C LYS A 88 13.81 25.54 10.18
N PRO A 89 12.87 24.57 10.28
CA PRO A 89 12.46 23.83 9.09
C PRO A 89 12.05 24.83 8.01
N PRO A 90 12.37 24.55 6.73
CA PRO A 90 11.90 25.41 5.65
C PRO A 90 10.39 25.55 5.76
N ALA A 91 9.86 26.73 5.41
CA ALA A 91 8.43 26.92 5.32
C ALA A 91 7.86 25.78 4.46
N MET A 92 6.84 25.09 4.99
CA MET A 92 6.15 24.05 4.25
C MET A 92 5.78 24.63 2.90
N HIS A 93 6.19 23.97 1.82
CA HIS A 93 5.77 24.38 0.48
C HIS A 93 4.25 24.41 0.50
N ALA A 94 3.66 25.58 0.29
CA ALA A 94 2.22 25.70 0.12
C ALA A 94 1.87 24.86 -1.11
N PHE A 95 1.08 23.81 -0.89
CA PHE A 95 0.55 22.97 -1.95
C PHE A 95 -0.20 23.80 -2.99
#